data_AF-A0A9E7THY6-F1
#
_entry.id   AF-A0A9E7THY6-F1
#
_cell.length_a   1.000
_cell.length_b   1.000
_cell.length_c   1.000
_cell.angle_alpha   90.00
_cell.angle_beta   90.00
_cell.angle_gamma   90.00
#
_symmetry.space_group_name_H-M   'P 1'
#
loop_
_entity.id
_entity.type
_entity.pdbx_description
1 polymer ?
#
loop_
_entity_poly.entity_id
_entity_poly.type
_entity_poly.pdbx_seq_one_letter_code
_entity_poly.pdbx_strand_id
1 'polypeptide(L)' 'MASKTVSLSEEAYERLNKWKKSEEESFSSVILRTIPRIRTPEELQEALDRIGHLSDEDADIMAKSVEED' A
#
# COMPACT_ATOMS: atom_id res chain seq x y z
N MET A 1 21.32 -3.09 -14.22
CA MET A 1 20.31 -2.80 -13.17
C MET A 1 20.73 -3.53 -11.92
N ALA A 2 20.92 -2.84 -10.78
CA ALA A 2 21.21 -3.51 -9.52
C ALA A 2 19.95 -4.20 -9.00
N SER A 3 19.96 -5.52 -8.85
CA SER A 3 18.88 -6.26 -8.22
C SER A 3 18.95 -6.09 -6.70
N LYS A 4 17.82 -5.78 -6.08
CA LYS A 4 17.67 -5.81 -4.62
C LYS A 4 16.80 -6.99 -4.24
N THR A 5 17.29 -7.79 -3.31
CA THR A 5 16.54 -8.91 -2.72
C THR A 5 15.90 -8.41 -1.43
N VAL A 6 14.63 -8.74 -1.24
CA VAL A 6 13.88 -8.45 -0.02
C VAL A 6 13.23 -9.74 0.48
N SER A 7 13.23 -9.94 1.79
CA SER A 7 12.52 -11.04 2.42
C SER A 7 11.10 -10.58 2.76
N LEU A 8 10.10 -11.41 2.45
CA LEU A 8 8.70 -11.14 2.76
C LEU A 8 8.22 -12.12 3.83
N SER A 9 7.30 -11.67 4.68
CA SER A 9 6.47 -12.58 5.47
C SER A 9 5.50 -13.31 4.54
N GLU A 10 4.97 -14.44 5.01
CA GLU A 10 3.99 -15.23 4.26
C GLU A 10 2.72 -14.43 3.94
N GLU A 11 2.19 -13.70 4.93
CA GLU A 11 1.04 -12.81 4.75
C GLU A 11 1.31 -11.72 3.68
N ALA A 12 2.50 -11.11 3.70
CA ALA A 12 2.88 -10.09 2.73
C ALA A 12 3.00 -10.69 1.32
N TYR A 13 3.50 -11.92 1.21
CA TYR A 13 3.56 -12.66 -0.05
C TYR A 13 2.16 -12.93 -0.62
N GLU A 14 1.23 -13.43 0.21
CA GLU A 14 -0.14 -13.71 -0.22
C GLU A 14 -0.87 -12.45 -0.70
N ARG A 15 -0.74 -11.35 0.04
CA ARG A 15 -1.30 -10.04 -0.35
C ARG A 15 -0.75 -9.58 -1.69
N LEU A 16 0.55 -9.72 -1.89
CA LEU A 16 1.20 -9.35 -3.15
C LEU A 16 0.73 -10.24 -4.32
N ASN A 17 0.51 -11.53 -4.05
CA ASN A 17 0.03 -12.47 -5.06
C ASN A 17 -1.41 -12.14 -5.52
N LYS A 18 -2.29 -11.75 -4.60
CA LYS A 18 -3.67 -11.31 -4.91
C LYS A 18 -3.72 -10.07 -5.82
N TRP A 19 -2.65 -9.27 -5.85
CA TRP A 19 -2.58 -8.08 -6.69
C TRP A 19 -2.10 -8.37 -8.11
N LYS A 20 -1.62 -9.58 -8.42
CA LYS A 20 -1.28 -9.93 -9.80
C LYS A 20 -2.52 -9.86 -10.70
N LYS A 21 -2.35 -9.30 -11.90
CA LYS A 21 -3.40 -9.31 -12.94
C LYS A 21 -3.41 -10.61 -13.75
N SER A 22 -2.28 -11.32 -13.77
CA SER A 22 -2.12 -12.64 -14.39
C SER A 22 -1.00 -13.41 -13.68
N GLU A 23 -1.01 -14.73 -13.80
CA GLU A 23 0.04 -15.60 -13.21
C GLU A 23 1.46 -15.24 -13.71
N GLU A 24 1.55 -14.81 -14.97
CA GLU A 24 2.81 -14.44 -15.63
C GLU A 24 3.36 -13.08 -15.19
N GLU A 25 2.57 -12.26 -14.47
CA GLU A 25 3.03 -10.97 -13.99
C GLU A 25 4.11 -11.13 -12.90
N SER A 26 5.23 -10.42 -13.06
CA SER A 26 6.30 -10.41 -12.06
C SER A 26 5.93 -9.59 -10.84
N PHE A 27 6.34 -10.04 -9.66
CA PHE A 27 6.13 -9.31 -8.41
C PHE A 27 6.76 -7.91 -8.42
N SER A 28 7.94 -7.74 -9.03
CA SER A 28 8.55 -6.41 -9.18
C SER A 28 7.67 -5.46 -10.00
N SER A 29 6.99 -5.96 -11.05
CA SER A 29 6.04 -5.17 -11.84
C SER A 29 4.83 -4.76 -11.00
N VAL A 30 4.28 -5.69 -10.21
CA VAL A 30 3.17 -5.41 -9.28
C VAL A 30 3.58 -4.31 -8.31
N ILE A 31 4.73 -4.45 -7.64
CA ILE A 31 5.24 -3.47 -6.67
C ILE A 31 5.39 -2.08 -7.30
N LEU A 32 6.01 -1.99 -8.48
CA LEU A 32 6.22 -0.70 -9.16
C LEU A 32 4.91 -0.05 -9.65
N ARG A 33 3.86 -0.85 -9.83
CA ARG A 33 2.53 -0.38 -10.23
C ARG A 33 1.69 0.06 -9.04
N THR A 34 1.76 -0.68 -7.94
CA THR A 34 0.92 -0.45 -6.75
C THR A 34 1.54 0.53 -5.78
N ILE A 35 2.86 0.57 -5.67
CA ILE A 35 3.52 1.61 -4.90
C ILE A 35 3.43 2.91 -5.70
N PRO A 36 2.81 3.95 -5.13
CA PRO A 36 2.71 5.22 -5.82
C PRO A 36 4.11 5.74 -6.14
N ARG A 37 4.29 6.35 -7.33
CA ARG A 37 5.56 6.93 -7.80
C ARG A 37 5.93 8.21 -7.05
N ILE A 38 5.65 8.24 -5.77
CA ILE A 38 5.98 9.29 -4.85
C ILE A 38 7.41 8.99 -4.40
N ARG A 39 8.35 9.72 -4.99
CA ARG A 39 9.79 9.47 -4.87
C ARG A 39 10.40 10.24 -3.72
N THR A 40 9.72 11.27 -3.20
CA THR A 40 10.23 12.07 -2.10
C THR A 40 9.24 12.15 -0.94
N PRO A 41 9.72 12.36 0.31
CA PRO A 41 8.87 12.56 1.47
C PRO A 41 7.86 13.72 1.27
N GLU A 42 8.24 14.76 0.51
CA GLU A 42 7.34 15.88 0.23
C GLU A 42 6.18 15.48 -0.68
N GLU A 43 6.43 14.70 -1.72
CA GLU A 43 5.38 14.18 -2.61
C GLU A 43 4.42 13.24 -1.84
N LEU A 44 4.91 12.56 -0.79
CA LEU A 44 4.10 11.67 0.05
C LEU A 44 3.17 12.48 0.94
N GLN A 45 3.70 13.53 1.56
CA GLN A 45 2.90 14.47 2.33
C GLN A 45 1.82 15.11 1.46
N GLU A 46 2.16 15.54 0.24
CA GLU A 46 1.21 16.16 -0.69
C GLU A 46 0.10 15.17 -1.14
N ALA A 47 0.44 13.89 -1.32
CA ALA A 47 -0.54 12.85 -1.63
C ALA A 47 -1.44 12.51 -0.44
N LEU A 48 -0.90 12.50 0.78
CA LEU A 48 -1.66 12.32 2.02
C LEU A 48 -2.61 13.50 2.27
N ASP A 49 -2.15 14.73 2.04
CA ASP A 49 -2.96 15.94 2.16
C ASP A 49 -4.11 15.95 1.12
N ARG A 50 -3.90 15.37 -0.07
CA ARG A 50 -4.94 15.19 -1.11
C ARG A 50 -5.96 14.11 -0.82
N ILE A 51 -5.64 13.12 0.00
CA ILE A 51 -6.62 12.12 0.46
C ILE A 51 -7.71 12.80 1.33
N GLY A 52 -7.48 14.05 1.73
CA GLY A 52 -8.40 14.81 2.57
C GLY A 52 -8.24 14.34 4.01
N HIS A 53 -8.26 15.29 4.94
CA HIS A 53 -8.37 14.95 6.35
C HIS A 53 -9.60 14.05 6.50
N LEU A 54 -9.41 12.84 7.06
CA LEU A 54 -10.51 12.06 7.59
C LEU A 54 -11.32 13.02 8.46
N SER A 55 -12.60 13.19 8.14
CA SER A 55 -13.46 13.96 9.03
C SER A 55 -13.45 13.27 10.39
N ASP A 56 -13.67 14.01 11.46
CA ASP A 56 -13.75 13.43 12.81
C ASP A 56 -14.77 12.26 12.85
N GLU A 57 -15.80 12.34 12.00
CA GLU A 57 -16.81 11.28 11.80
C GLU A 57 -16.23 10.02 11.15
N ASP A 58 -15.39 10.15 10.12
CA ASP A 58 -14.72 9.00 9.48
C ASP A 58 -13.69 8.35 10.41
N ALA A 59 -13.02 9.16 11.25
CA ALA A 59 -12.09 8.68 12.27
C ALA A 59 -12.80 7.89 13.38
N ASP A 60 -13.97 8.36 13.83
CA ASP A 60 -14.81 7.67 14.82
C ASP A 60 -15.34 6.32 14.29
N ILE A 61 -15.72 6.25 13.01
CA ILE A 61 -16.16 5.01 12.37
C ILE A 61 -15.01 3.99 12.32
N MET A 62 -13.80 4.44 11.99
CA MET A 62 -12.62 3.57 11.98
C MET A 62 -12.25 3.08 13.40
N ALA A 63 -12.31 3.96 14.41
CA ALA A 63 -12.01 3.60 15.79
C ALA A 63 -12.97 2.53 16.32
N LYS A 64 -14.28 2.69 16.10
CA LYS A 64 -15.29 1.68 16.49
C LYS A 64 -15.10 0.35 15.80
N SER A 65 -14.69 0.35 14.53
CA SER A 65 -14.48 -0.87 13.76
C SER A 65 -13.28 -1.70 14.25
N VAL A 66 -12.37 -1.12 15.05
CA VAL A 66 -11.22 -1.82 15.65
C VAL A 66 -11.51 -2.27 17.08
N GLU A 67 -12.47 -1.67 17.77
CA GLU A 67 -12.86 -2.05 19.14
C GLU A 67 -13.92 -3.16 19.20
N GLU A 68 -14.58 -3.48 18.08
CA GLU A 68 -15.61 -4.54 18.01
C GLU A 68 -15.06 -5.95 17.67
N ASP A 69 -13.73 -6.17 17.69
CA ASP A 69 -13.09 -7.51 17.62
C ASP A 69 -12.49 -7.96 18.97
#